data_AF-A0A060BPB2-F1
#
_entry.id   AF-A0A060BPB2-F1
#
_cell.length_a   1.000
_cell.length_b   1.000
_cell.length_c   1.000
_cell.angle_alpha   90.00
_cell.angle_beta   90.00
_cell.angle_gamma   90.00
#
_symmetry.space_group_name_H-M   'P 1'
#
loop_
_entity.id
_entity.type
_entity.pdbx_description
1 polymer ?
#
loop_
_entity_poly.entity_id
_entity_poly.type
_entity_poly.pdbx_seq_one_letter_code
_entity_poly.pdbx_strand_id
1 'polypeptide(L)'
;MENEYGAYGEDADYLRALVAIVRSRGVAEPLLSCDQANDEMLSRGSIPELHRTGTFGSKAGERLETLRRHQSSGPLMCMEFWDGWFDSWGRMHHTTEPSDAAAELDALLAAGASVNIYMVHGGTNFACWNGANDKGA
;
A
#
# COMPACT_ATOMS: atom_id res chain seq x y z
N MET A 1 9.10 -4.96 -0.18
CA MET A 1 10.05 -5.11 -1.29
C MET A 1 9.51 -4.24 -2.37
N GLU A 2 10.23 -3.16 -2.68
CA GLU A 2 9.67 -2.00 -3.37
C GLU A 2 8.45 -1.37 -2.66
N ASN A 3 7.93 -0.29 -3.24
CA ASN A 3 6.74 0.43 -2.79
C ASN A 3 5.82 0.78 -3.99
N GLU A 4 4.61 0.19 -4.04
CA GLU A 4 3.64 0.37 -5.14
C GLU A 4 4.27 0.23 -6.54
N TYR A 5 5.17 -0.76 -6.71
CA TYR A 5 5.92 -0.91 -7.96
C TYR A 5 5.02 -1.13 -9.17
N GLY A 6 3.82 -1.70 -8.99
CA GLY A 6 2.84 -1.87 -10.05
C GLY A 6 2.33 -0.55 -10.63
N ALA A 7 2.48 0.58 -9.93
CA ALA A 7 2.21 1.91 -10.49
C ALA A 7 3.32 2.37 -11.45
N TYR A 8 4.53 1.85 -11.29
CA TYR A 8 5.73 2.32 -12.00
C TYR A 8 6.18 1.36 -13.10
N GLY A 9 6.24 0.05 -12.82
CA GLY A 9 6.82 -0.95 -13.71
C GLY A 9 6.21 -2.33 -13.50
N GLU A 10 6.85 -3.35 -14.09
CA GLU A 10 6.47 -4.76 -13.99
C GLU A 10 7.67 -5.71 -14.19
N ASP A 11 8.89 -5.23 -13.98
CA ASP A 11 10.10 -6.04 -14.13
C ASP A 11 10.29 -7.01 -12.94
N ALA A 12 9.98 -8.27 -13.18
CA ALA A 12 10.10 -9.34 -12.19
C ALA A 12 11.57 -9.64 -11.82
N ASP A 13 12.52 -9.47 -12.75
CA ASP A 13 13.93 -9.75 -12.50
C ASP A 13 14.55 -8.66 -11.63
N TYR A 14 14.12 -7.41 -11.81
CA TYR A 14 14.41 -6.32 -10.88
C TYR A 14 13.93 -6.64 -9.46
N LEU A 15 12.66 -7.07 -9.28
CA LEU A 15 12.15 -7.43 -7.97
C LEU A 15 12.92 -8.61 -7.34
N ARG A 16 13.28 -9.63 -8.13
CA ARG A 16 14.11 -10.75 -7.65
C ARG A 16 15.52 -10.30 -7.26
N ALA A 17 16.11 -9.36 -7.99
CA ALA A 17 17.41 -8.80 -7.62
C ALA A 17 17.34 -8.11 -6.25
N LEU A 18 16.28 -7.36 -5.97
CA LEU A 18 16.07 -6.76 -4.64
C LEU A 18 15.90 -7.82 -3.56
N VAL A 19 15.13 -8.87 -3.81
CA VAL A 19 14.98 -10.00 -2.88
C VAL A 19 16.35 -10.64 -2.59
N ALA A 20 17.14 -10.92 -3.62
CA ALA A 20 18.47 -11.52 -3.47
C ALA A 20 19.41 -10.64 -2.63
N ILE A 21 19.37 -9.31 -2.85
CA ILE A 21 20.14 -8.33 -2.08
C ILE A 21 19.71 -8.31 -0.60
N VAL A 22 18.40 -8.36 -0.33
CA VAL A 22 17.89 -8.36 1.05
C VAL A 22 18.22 -9.67 1.76
N ARG A 23 18.07 -10.82 1.07
CA ARG A 23 18.44 -12.13 1.61
C ARG A 23 19.94 -12.28 1.85
N SER A 24 20.79 -11.75 0.98
CA SER A 24 22.25 -11.82 1.16
C SER A 24 22.76 -11.03 2.37
N ARG A 25 21.95 -10.09 2.88
CA ARG A 25 22.19 -9.34 4.11
C ARG A 25 21.65 -10.02 5.37
N GLY A 26 21.16 -11.26 5.26
CA GLY A 26 20.74 -12.07 6.40
C GLY A 26 19.29 -11.87 6.85
N VAL A 27 18.49 -11.10 6.11
CA VAL A 27 17.04 -10.99 6.39
C VAL A 27 16.40 -12.33 6.06
N ALA A 28 15.82 -12.98 7.07
CA ALA A 28 15.18 -14.30 6.95
C ALA A 28 13.66 -14.22 7.11
N GLU A 29 13.15 -13.07 7.52
CA GLU A 29 11.75 -12.77 7.78
C GLU A 29 10.90 -12.81 6.49
N PRO A 30 9.57 -12.92 6.59
CA PRO A 30 8.69 -12.78 5.45
C PRO A 30 8.93 -11.46 4.71
N LEU A 31 9.02 -11.54 3.38
CA LEU A 31 9.09 -10.37 2.52
C LEU A 31 7.73 -10.16 1.87
N LEU A 32 7.33 -8.90 1.83
CA LEU A 32 6.03 -8.47 1.33
C LEU A 32 6.19 -7.45 0.20
N SER A 33 5.16 -7.32 -0.62
CA SER A 33 4.94 -6.23 -1.58
C SER A 33 3.67 -5.48 -1.17
N CYS A 34 3.59 -4.20 -1.50
CA CYS A 34 2.39 -3.39 -1.32
C CYS A 34 2.07 -2.66 -2.63
N ASP A 35 0.83 -2.80 -3.08
CA ASP A 35 0.32 -2.13 -4.27
C ASP A 35 -1.16 -1.79 -4.04
N GLN A 36 -1.67 -0.80 -4.77
CA GLN A 36 -3.09 -0.46 -4.72
C GLN A 36 -3.92 -1.68 -5.07
N ALA A 37 -4.98 -1.91 -4.31
CA ALA A 37 -5.85 -3.08 -4.45
C ALA A 37 -6.75 -2.98 -5.71
N ASN A 38 -6.12 -3.06 -6.87
CA ASN A 38 -6.67 -3.21 -8.21
C ASN A 38 -5.89 -4.30 -8.98
N ASP A 39 -6.54 -4.91 -9.96
CA ASP A 39 -5.97 -6.09 -10.63
C ASP A 39 -4.68 -5.81 -11.41
N GLU A 40 -4.56 -4.62 -12.00
CA GLU A 40 -3.39 -4.23 -12.79
C GLU A 40 -2.14 -4.10 -11.91
N MET A 41 -2.22 -3.28 -10.86
CA MET A 41 -1.06 -3.02 -9.99
C MET A 41 -0.66 -4.26 -9.19
N LEU A 42 -1.60 -5.04 -8.67
CA LEU A 42 -1.29 -6.29 -7.94
C LEU A 42 -0.65 -7.37 -8.83
N SER A 43 -0.98 -7.38 -10.12
CA SER A 43 -0.35 -8.28 -11.09
C SER A 43 1.07 -7.84 -11.44
N ARG A 44 1.31 -6.53 -11.56
CA ARG A 44 2.59 -5.93 -11.99
C ARG A 44 3.61 -5.80 -10.87
N GLY A 45 3.16 -5.41 -9.68
CA GLY A 45 4.02 -4.96 -8.58
C GLY A 45 4.63 -6.06 -7.71
N SER A 46 4.38 -7.33 -8.02
CA SER A 46 4.81 -8.44 -7.16
C SER A 46 5.22 -9.70 -7.91
N ILE A 47 6.07 -10.49 -7.26
CA ILE A 47 6.49 -11.82 -7.68
C ILE A 47 5.99 -12.91 -6.70
N PRO A 48 5.94 -14.19 -7.08
CA PRO A 48 5.46 -15.28 -6.22
C PRO A 48 6.19 -15.45 -4.88
N GLU A 49 7.44 -15.00 -4.79
CA GLU A 49 8.29 -15.08 -3.60
C GLU A 49 7.89 -14.08 -2.50
N LEU A 50 6.98 -13.15 -2.80
CA LEU A 50 6.53 -12.08 -1.90
C LEU A 50 5.08 -12.29 -1.47
N HIS A 51 4.80 -11.99 -0.20
CA HIS A 51 3.43 -11.89 0.29
C HIS A 51 2.82 -10.57 -0.16
N ARG A 52 1.81 -10.62 -1.04
CA ARG A 52 1.10 -9.43 -1.52
C ARG A 52 0.23 -8.83 -0.41
N THR A 53 0.31 -7.51 -0.27
CA THR A 53 -0.57 -6.69 0.57
C THR A 53 -1.19 -5.57 -0.26
N GLY A 54 -2.31 -5.00 0.19
CA GLY A 54 -3.02 -3.96 -0.55
C GLY A 54 -2.86 -2.59 0.10
N THR A 55 -2.92 -1.52 -0.70
CA THR A 55 -3.07 -0.13 -0.23
C THR A 55 -4.41 0.42 -0.70
N PHE A 56 -5.18 1.04 0.21
CA PHE A 56 -6.49 1.64 -0.06
C PHE A 56 -7.04 2.37 1.17
N GLY A 57 -7.80 3.46 0.94
CA GLY A 57 -8.47 4.21 2.01
C GLY A 57 -9.97 3.89 2.20
N SER A 58 -10.60 3.19 1.26
CA SER A 58 -12.04 2.91 1.31
C SER A 58 -12.44 1.69 0.49
N LYS A 59 -13.73 1.30 0.61
CA LYS A 59 -14.32 0.12 -0.02
C LYS A 59 -13.63 -1.17 0.42
N ALA A 60 -13.38 -1.32 1.72
CA ALA A 60 -12.60 -2.42 2.28
C ALA A 60 -13.00 -3.80 1.72
N GLY A 61 -14.31 -4.10 1.63
CA GLY A 61 -14.80 -5.37 1.07
C GLY A 61 -14.32 -5.64 -0.36
N GLU A 62 -14.56 -4.71 -1.30
CA GLU A 62 -14.16 -4.84 -2.72
C GLU A 62 -12.63 -4.97 -2.86
N ARG A 63 -11.89 -4.20 -2.06
CA ARG A 63 -10.42 -4.20 -2.08
C ARG A 63 -9.84 -5.50 -1.53
N LEU A 64 -10.42 -6.04 -0.47
CA LEU A 64 -10.03 -7.33 0.09
C LEU A 64 -10.37 -8.49 -0.84
N GLU A 65 -11.54 -8.46 -1.50
CA GLU A 65 -11.91 -9.45 -2.52
C GLU A 65 -10.90 -9.44 -3.68
N THR A 66 -10.52 -8.25 -4.13
CA THR A 66 -9.49 -8.08 -5.17
C THR A 66 -8.15 -8.62 -4.68
N LEU A 67 -7.69 -8.21 -3.51
CA LEU A 67 -6.44 -8.72 -2.95
C LEU A 67 -6.45 -10.25 -2.80
N ARG A 68 -7.56 -10.86 -2.38
CA ARG A 68 -7.68 -12.32 -2.23
C ARG A 68 -7.52 -13.07 -3.55
N ARG A 69 -7.92 -12.49 -4.69
CA ARG A 69 -7.68 -13.12 -6.02
C ARG A 69 -6.19 -13.19 -6.35
N HIS A 70 -5.40 -12.21 -5.91
CA HIS A 70 -3.95 -12.14 -6.16
C HIS A 70 -3.11 -12.79 -5.05
N GLN A 71 -3.66 -12.89 -3.84
CA GLN A 71 -3.09 -13.57 -2.68
C GLN A 71 -4.07 -14.64 -2.19
N SER A 72 -4.08 -15.79 -2.86
CA SER A 72 -5.08 -16.83 -2.66
C SER A 72 -5.04 -17.51 -1.29
N SER A 73 -3.94 -17.37 -0.54
CA SER A 73 -3.77 -17.95 0.79
C SER A 73 -3.10 -16.98 1.76
N GLY A 74 -3.09 -17.31 3.05
CA GLY A 74 -2.49 -16.47 4.08
C GLY A 74 -3.33 -15.24 4.45
N PRO A 75 -2.79 -14.38 5.34
CA PRO A 75 -3.51 -13.22 5.86
C PRO A 75 -3.70 -12.15 4.78
N LEU A 76 -4.85 -11.48 4.82
CA LEU A 76 -5.06 -10.24 4.08
C LEU A 76 -4.58 -9.08 4.96
N MET A 77 -3.91 -8.12 4.34
CA MET A 77 -3.41 -6.93 5.03
C MET A 77 -3.58 -5.71 4.14
N CYS A 78 -4.20 -4.67 4.70
CA CYS A 78 -4.09 -3.32 4.17
C CYS A 78 -2.80 -2.70 4.72
N MET A 79 -1.77 -2.61 3.88
CA MET A 79 -0.47 -2.05 4.26
C MET A 79 -0.49 -0.53 4.36
N GLU A 80 -1.43 0.12 3.67
CA GLU A 80 -1.69 1.55 3.82
C GLU A 80 -3.20 1.78 3.79
N PHE A 81 -3.76 1.92 4.99
CA PHE A 81 -5.12 2.44 5.16
C PHE A 81 -5.05 3.96 5.24
N TRP A 82 -5.40 4.63 4.13
CA TRP A 82 -5.40 6.08 4.05
C TRP A 82 -6.63 6.68 4.74
N ASP A 83 -6.47 6.99 6.03
CA ASP A 83 -7.49 7.63 6.88
C ASP A 83 -7.48 9.17 6.74
N GLY A 84 -6.54 9.69 5.97
CA GLY A 84 -6.38 11.09 5.62
C GLY A 84 -5.73 11.22 4.25
N TRP A 85 -5.33 12.45 3.88
CA TRP A 85 -4.58 12.69 2.65
C TRP A 85 -3.58 13.83 2.82
N PHE A 86 -2.62 13.91 1.89
CA PHE A 86 -1.62 14.97 1.87
C PHE A 86 -2.09 16.17 1.04
N ASP A 87 -1.43 17.31 1.23
CA ASP A 87 -1.76 18.56 0.53
C ASP A 87 -0.76 18.93 -0.56
N SER A 88 -1.21 19.79 -1.46
CA SER A 88 -0.38 20.52 -2.40
C SER A 88 -0.58 22.02 -2.21
N TRP A 89 0.48 22.81 -2.39
CA TRP A 89 0.41 24.27 -2.31
C TRP A 89 -0.67 24.83 -3.25
N GLY A 90 -1.49 25.75 -2.74
CA GLY A 90 -2.57 26.38 -3.49
C GLY A 90 -3.85 25.54 -3.63
N ARG A 91 -3.92 24.36 -3.00
CA ARG A 91 -5.14 23.55 -2.89
C ARG A 91 -5.80 23.71 -1.52
N MET A 92 -7.05 23.28 -1.42
CA MET A 92 -7.75 23.19 -0.15
C MET A 92 -7.13 22.07 0.69
N HIS A 93 -7.02 22.31 2.00
CA HIS A 93 -6.56 21.31 2.95
C HIS A 93 -7.46 20.08 2.94
N HIS A 94 -6.88 18.89 2.80
CA HIS A 94 -7.62 17.64 2.82
C HIS A 94 -7.96 17.25 4.26
N THR A 95 -9.23 16.90 4.46
CA THR A 95 -9.72 16.29 5.69
C THR A 95 -10.59 15.10 5.33
N THR A 96 -10.51 14.04 6.13
CA THR A 96 -11.42 12.89 6.09
C THR A 96 -12.32 12.95 7.32
N GLU A 97 -13.62 12.71 7.16
CA GLU A 97 -14.53 12.66 8.29
C GLU A 97 -14.16 11.47 9.20
N PRO A 98 -13.95 11.68 10.51
CA PRO A 98 -13.53 10.61 11.41
C PRO A 98 -14.51 9.42 11.46
N SER A 99 -15.81 9.68 11.29
CA SER A 99 -16.83 8.63 11.24
C SER A 99 -16.69 7.73 10.03
N ASP A 100 -16.28 8.30 8.89
CA ASP A 100 -16.15 7.55 7.64
C ASP A 100 -14.91 6.68 7.69
N ALA A 101 -13.79 7.23 8.17
CA ALA A 101 -12.55 6.46 8.39
C ALA A 101 -12.76 5.34 9.42
N ALA A 102 -13.47 5.60 10.51
CA ALA A 102 -13.79 4.59 11.52
C ALA A 102 -14.67 3.47 10.94
N ALA A 103 -15.69 3.80 10.13
CA ALA A 103 -16.55 2.80 9.51
C ALA A 103 -15.80 1.89 8.52
N GLU A 104 -14.90 2.46 7.71
CA GLU A 104 -14.05 1.67 6.80
C GLU A 104 -13.05 0.80 7.56
N LEU A 105 -12.46 1.32 8.64
CA LEU A 105 -11.59 0.54 9.52
C LEU A 105 -12.34 -0.62 10.19
N ASP A 106 -13.54 -0.38 10.70
CA ASP A 106 -14.40 -1.42 11.30
C ASP A 106 -14.72 -2.51 10.27
N ALA A 107 -15.04 -2.15 9.03
CA ALA A 107 -15.30 -3.11 7.96
C ALA A 107 -14.06 -3.96 7.62
N LEU A 108 -12.88 -3.34 7.57
CA LEU A 108 -11.61 -4.01 7.32
C LEU A 108 -11.27 -5.02 8.44
N LEU A 109 -11.42 -4.60 9.70
CA LEU A 109 -11.15 -5.44 10.87
C LEU A 109 -12.18 -6.56 11.03
N ALA A 110 -13.46 -6.30 10.76
CA ALA A 110 -14.53 -7.30 10.79
C ALA A 110 -14.32 -8.42 9.76
N ALA A 111 -13.65 -8.13 8.64
CA ALA A 111 -13.24 -9.12 7.66
C ALA A 111 -12.00 -9.95 8.09
N GLY A 112 -11.43 -9.68 9.27
CA GLY A 112 -10.26 -10.38 9.81
C GLY A 112 -8.94 -9.98 9.16
N ALA A 113 -8.91 -8.86 8.43
CA ALA A 113 -7.68 -8.36 7.81
C ALA A 113 -6.81 -7.63 8.85
N SER A 114 -5.50 -7.68 8.64
CA SER A 114 -4.55 -6.80 9.34
C SER A 114 -4.51 -5.42 8.68
N VAL A 115 -4.13 -4.40 9.44
CA VAL A 115 -4.12 -3.01 8.96
C VAL A 115 -2.90 -2.25 9.47
N ASN A 116 -2.36 -1.38 8.62
CA ASN A 116 -1.45 -0.31 8.99
C ASN A 116 -2.09 1.03 8.58
N ILE A 117 -2.28 1.94 9.54
CA ILE A 117 -2.96 3.23 9.34
C ILE A 117 -1.94 4.25 8.84
N TYR A 118 -2.17 4.79 7.65
CA TYR A 118 -1.26 5.70 6.97
C TYR A 118 -1.93 7.07 6.83
N MET A 119 -1.67 8.06 7.71
CA MET A 119 -0.63 8.11 8.75
C MET A 119 -1.22 8.21 10.16
N VAL A 120 -0.86 7.26 11.04
CA VAL A 120 -1.12 7.42 12.50
C VAL A 120 -0.51 8.72 13.04
N HIS A 121 0.71 9.05 12.60
CA HIS A 121 1.39 10.30 12.93
C HIS A 121 2.17 10.79 11.71
N GLY A 122 1.71 11.88 11.09
CA GLY A 122 2.33 12.41 9.86
C GLY A 122 3.60 13.24 10.10
N GLY A 123 3.56 14.20 11.03
CA GLY A 123 4.71 15.05 11.34
C GLY A 123 4.88 16.25 10.40
N THR A 124 6.12 16.54 9.98
CA THR A 124 6.45 17.77 9.23
C THR A 124 7.59 17.52 8.25
N ASN A 125 7.39 17.93 7.00
CA ASN A 125 8.46 17.98 5.99
C ASN A 125 9.28 19.27 6.19
N PHE A 126 10.38 19.19 6.95
CA PHE A 126 11.29 20.34 7.15
C PHE A 126 12.17 20.62 5.93
N ALA A 127 12.75 21.83 5.89
CA ALA A 127 13.70 22.25 4.85
C ALA A 127 13.15 22.00 3.44
N CYS A 128 13.85 21.20 2.62
CA CYS A 128 13.49 20.89 1.24
C CYS A 128 13.12 19.40 1.05
N TRP A 129 12.56 18.76 2.08
CA TRP A 129 12.18 17.34 2.03
C TRP A 129 10.79 17.07 1.44
N ASN A 130 10.05 18.10 1.02
CA ASN A 130 8.74 17.88 0.41
C ASN A 130 8.86 17.16 -0.94
N GLY A 131 7.92 16.26 -1.21
CA GLY A 131 7.72 15.70 -2.54
C GLY A 131 6.95 16.64 -3.47
N ALA A 132 6.67 16.15 -4.68
CA ALA A 132 5.77 16.75 -5.65
C ALA A 132 5.12 15.64 -6.47
N ASN A 133 3.95 15.91 -7.06
CA ASN A 133 3.28 15.00 -7.98
C ASN A 133 3.12 15.67 -9.33
N ASP A 134 3.38 14.90 -10.39
CA ASP A 134 3.01 15.22 -11.76
C ASP A 134 2.25 14.00 -12.30
N LYS A 135 0.97 14.18 -12.64
CA LYS A 135 0.15 13.13 -13.25
C LYS A 135 0.20 13.18 -14.77
N GLY A 136 1.10 13.99 -15.34
CA GLY A 136 1.10 14.35 -16.75
C GLY A 136 0.05 15.42 -17.06
N ALA A 137 0.06 15.87 -18.32
CA ALA A 137 -0.99 16.70 -18.90
C ALA A 137 -2.16 15.85 -19.42
#